data_AF-A0A8T1WSD7-F1
#
_entry.id   AF-A0A8T1WSD7-F1
#
_cell.length_a   1.000
_cell.length_b   1.000
_cell.length_c   1.000
_cell.angle_alpha   90.00
_cell.angle_beta   90.00
_cell.angle_gamma   90.00
#
_symmetry.space_group_name_H-M   'P 1'
#
loop_
_entity.id
_entity.type
_entity.pdbx_description
1 polymer ?
#
loop_
_entity_poly.entity_id
_entity_poly.type
_entity_poly.pdbx_seq_one_letter_code
_entity_poly.pdbx_strand_id
1 'polypeptide(L)'
;MKKRSLSIEEASNSPRQTKSLKPSVELSECCYCHKSFKPRGLKLHQNRCKSKPPKKPLVYKFCILNENIFERVLSFLNNQTLTKLQAITGDHYPNCESSLSQFCCRCENDNPAIQDGLCFDCDKEGGPNYKPRVTTTEARAMYKIHDLSGVRHEVRKHYTLYNREDLQRHMLRTFRSKLAWLRMIEKKVSISKKLAQTKHQKQEEFDAFLGTLATGFGTYLKNIESNKKDQEVLKECSERFVTLSKALDDRDLKLRADSKLCKDFIMTGARDLGFVVDTMEEMKFLFAHTPYIQWCENKIESIREYDDMWYPREEYRDMMQSCRDDAKMELCVEHLSDSKGLTLPRKWEQCRARYENAVSVGADSRRYVYHIYTGKGATPKTPKTKNRRSK
;
A
#
# COMPACT_ATOMS: atom_id res chain seq x y z
N MET A 1 40.16 -31.73 22.46
CA MET A 1 41.16 -32.66 23.05
C MET A 1 42.57 -32.14 22.78
N LYS A 2 43.57 -32.61 23.54
CA LYS A 2 45.04 -32.69 23.29
C LYS A 2 45.70 -31.65 22.35
N LYS A 3 46.62 -30.77 22.77
CA LYS A 3 47.94 -30.90 23.48
C LYS A 3 49.16 -31.10 22.55
N ARG A 4 50.21 -30.31 22.83
CA ARG A 4 51.66 -30.55 22.58
C ARG A 4 52.13 -30.35 21.11
N SER A 5 53.40 -30.03 20.83
CA SER A 5 54.65 -30.38 21.57
C SER A 5 55.70 -29.26 21.72
N LEU A 6 56.72 -29.55 22.54
CA LEU A 6 57.92 -28.75 22.84
C LEU A 6 59.19 -29.44 22.29
N SER A 7 60.22 -28.65 21.99
CA SER A 7 61.67 -28.91 22.16
C SER A 7 62.30 -27.58 22.64
N ILE A 8 63.31 -27.46 23.52
CA ILE A 8 64.24 -28.40 24.20
C ILE A 8 65.47 -28.83 23.39
N GLU A 9 66.46 -27.93 23.34
CA GLU A 9 67.91 -28.15 23.54
C GLU A 9 68.31 -27.06 24.59
N GLU A 10 68.95 -27.33 25.73
CA GLU A 10 70.32 -27.83 26.00
C GLU A 10 71.44 -26.93 25.42
N ALA A 11 72.49 -26.53 26.14
CA ALA A 11 72.76 -26.48 27.59
C ALA A 11 73.97 -25.53 27.87
N SER A 12 74.07 -24.92 29.05
CA SER A 12 75.29 -24.96 29.90
C SER A 12 75.29 -23.98 31.10
N ASN A 13 75.61 -24.56 32.27
CA ASN A 13 76.33 -24.03 33.44
C ASN A 13 76.00 -22.65 34.05
N SER A 14 75.32 -22.73 35.20
CA SER A 14 75.33 -21.77 36.31
C SER A 14 76.73 -21.66 36.96
N PRO A 15 76.97 -20.69 37.88
CA PRO A 15 76.79 -21.08 39.29
C PRO A 15 76.26 -19.99 40.26
N ARG A 16 75.60 -20.46 41.34
CA ARG A 16 75.29 -19.77 42.63
C ARG A 16 74.20 -18.66 42.55
N GLN A 17 73.32 -18.49 43.56
CA GLN A 17 73.18 -19.14 44.87
C GLN A 17 71.73 -19.05 45.41
N THR A 18 71.34 -20.01 46.26
CA THR A 18 70.29 -19.97 47.31
C THR A 18 69.04 -19.09 47.14
N LYS A 19 67.84 -19.72 47.12
CA LYS A 19 66.61 -19.10 47.68
C LYS A 19 65.80 -20.07 48.55
N SER A 20 65.78 -19.75 49.84
CA SER A 20 64.85 -20.25 50.85
C SER A 20 63.45 -19.64 50.71
N LEU A 21 62.45 -20.33 51.28
CA LEU A 21 61.09 -19.91 51.68
C LEU A 21 60.32 -18.90 50.80
N LYS A 22 59.13 -19.32 50.33
CA LYS A 22 58.14 -18.45 49.69
C LYS A 22 57.54 -17.44 50.69
N PRO A 23 57.55 -16.12 50.42
CA PRO A 23 56.77 -15.16 51.20
C PRO A 23 55.28 -15.29 50.89
N SER A 24 54.45 -15.03 51.90
CA SER A 24 53.00 -14.85 51.74
C SER A 24 52.71 -13.66 50.80
N VAL A 25 51.91 -13.87 49.76
CA VAL A 25 51.48 -12.79 48.87
C VAL A 25 50.45 -11.93 49.60
N GLU A 26 50.82 -10.69 49.92
CA GLU A 26 49.88 -9.71 50.46
C GLU A 26 48.66 -9.56 49.54
N LEU A 27 47.48 -9.66 50.15
CA LEU A 27 46.20 -9.40 49.50
C LEU A 27 45.71 -8.03 49.97
N SER A 28 45.17 -7.25 49.05
CA SER A 28 44.65 -5.90 49.30
C SER A 28 43.15 -5.88 49.06
N GLU A 29 42.40 -5.21 49.93
CA GLU A 29 40.93 -5.25 49.91
C GLU A 29 40.27 -4.21 49.01
N CYS A 30 39.11 -4.57 48.47
CA CYS A 30 38.25 -3.64 47.75
C CYS A 30 37.49 -2.71 48.73
N CYS A 31 37.75 -1.41 48.65
CA CYS A 31 37.06 -0.37 49.42
C CYS A 31 35.54 -0.26 49.18
N TYR A 32 34.94 -1.06 48.29
CA TYR A 32 33.50 -1.09 48.05
C TYR A 32 32.81 -2.38 48.53
N CYS A 33 33.51 -3.51 48.60
CA CYS A 33 32.92 -4.82 48.95
C CYS A 33 33.76 -5.66 49.92
N HIS A 34 34.88 -5.11 50.40
CA HIS A 34 35.81 -5.69 51.37
C HIS A 34 36.40 -7.06 51.02
N LYS A 35 36.25 -7.51 49.76
CA LYS A 35 36.90 -8.73 49.27
C LYS A 35 38.39 -8.48 49.01
N SER A 36 39.25 -9.36 49.51
CA SER A 36 40.70 -9.31 49.30
C SER A 36 41.10 -9.83 47.91
N PHE A 37 41.99 -9.11 47.22
CA PHE A 37 42.51 -9.47 45.91
C PHE A 37 44.02 -9.31 45.86
N LYS A 38 44.69 -10.05 44.96
CA LYS A 38 46.10 -9.74 44.62
C LYS A 38 46.17 -8.32 44.02
N PRO A 39 47.24 -7.54 44.24
CA PRO A 39 47.32 -6.13 43.83
C PRO A 39 46.95 -5.85 42.36
N ARG A 40 47.36 -6.72 41.42
CA ARG A 40 46.99 -6.60 39.99
C ARG A 40 45.49 -6.82 39.71
N GLY A 41 44.82 -7.65 40.50
CA GLY A 41 43.38 -7.91 40.40
C GLY A 41 42.52 -6.83 41.05
N LEU A 42 43.02 -6.18 42.11
CA LEU A 42 42.27 -5.20 42.89
C LEU A 42 41.79 -4.01 42.03
N LYS A 43 42.68 -3.39 41.25
CA LYS A 43 42.35 -2.23 40.40
C LYS A 43 41.28 -2.56 39.35
N LEU A 44 41.33 -3.77 38.79
CA LEU A 44 40.37 -4.25 37.78
C LEU A 44 39.01 -4.56 38.42
N HIS A 45 39.01 -5.10 39.64
CA HIS A 45 37.81 -5.31 40.44
C HIS A 45 37.18 -4.00 40.92
N GLN A 46 37.92 -3.05 41.49
CA GLN A 46 37.41 -1.75 41.95
C GLN A 46 36.74 -0.93 40.83
N ASN A 47 37.14 -1.13 39.58
CA ASN A 47 36.49 -0.52 38.41
C ASN A 47 35.15 -1.18 38.03
N ARG A 48 34.91 -2.43 38.42
CA ARG A 48 33.73 -3.24 38.06
C ARG A 48 32.96 -3.77 39.28
N CYS A 49 33.24 -3.25 40.47
CA CYS A 49 32.65 -3.76 41.70
C CYS A 49 31.15 -3.44 41.75
N LYS A 50 30.30 -4.45 41.90
CA LYS A 50 28.83 -4.29 41.97
C LYS A 50 28.38 -3.46 43.18
N SER A 51 29.18 -3.44 44.25
CA SER A 51 28.95 -2.63 45.46
C SER A 51 29.42 -1.19 45.33
N LYS A 52 30.03 -0.81 44.19
CA LYS A 52 30.39 0.59 43.91
C LYS A 52 29.10 1.37 43.67
N PRO A 53 28.83 2.45 44.42
CA PRO A 53 27.64 3.26 44.18
C PRO A 53 27.66 3.79 42.74
N PRO A 54 26.50 3.86 42.06
CA PRO A 54 26.43 4.49 40.75
C PRO A 54 26.95 5.93 40.87
N LYS A 55 27.77 6.36 39.90
CA LYS A 55 28.20 7.76 39.86
C LYS A 55 26.93 8.62 39.80
N LYS A 56 26.68 9.42 40.85
CA LYS A 56 25.66 10.46 40.80
C LYS A 56 25.97 11.32 39.55
N PRO A 57 24.97 11.68 38.72
CA PRO A 57 25.20 12.59 37.63
C PRO A 57 25.80 13.88 38.19
N LEU A 58 26.91 14.34 37.59
CA LEU A 58 27.51 15.63 37.91
C LEU A 58 26.60 16.71 37.35
N VAL A 59 25.65 17.15 38.18
CA VAL A 59 24.81 18.33 37.88
C VAL A 59 25.71 19.55 38.03
N TYR A 60 26.18 20.06 36.89
CA TYR A 60 26.91 21.33 36.84
C TYR A 60 25.94 22.46 37.16
N LYS A 61 25.95 22.93 38.40
CA LYS A 61 25.19 24.11 38.80
C LYS A 61 25.93 25.36 38.36
N PHE A 62 25.49 25.95 37.24
CA PHE A 62 25.98 27.25 36.81
C PHE A 62 25.63 28.30 37.87
N CYS A 63 26.60 29.13 38.26
CA CYS A 63 26.40 30.17 39.24
C CYS A 63 26.18 31.50 38.51
N ILE A 64 24.93 31.95 38.45
CA ILE A 64 24.57 33.26 37.91
C ILE A 64 24.89 34.29 38.99
N LEU A 65 25.92 35.10 38.76
CA LEU A 65 26.34 36.15 39.71
C LEU A 65 25.48 37.42 39.62
N ASN A 66 24.74 37.60 38.53
CA ASN A 66 23.86 38.74 38.31
C ASN A 66 22.77 38.38 37.28
N GLU A 67 21.53 38.20 37.74
CA GLU A 67 20.39 37.81 36.90
C GLU A 67 20.11 38.82 35.78
N ASN A 68 20.21 40.14 36.05
CA ASN A 68 19.95 41.17 35.04
C ASN A 68 20.98 41.14 33.89
N ILE A 69 22.24 40.80 34.19
CA ILE A 69 23.26 40.60 33.15
C ILE A 69 23.00 39.29 32.40
N PHE A 70 22.61 38.23 33.10
CA PHE A 70 22.34 36.93 32.50
C PHE A 70 21.14 36.96 31.56
N GLU A 71 20.00 37.52 31.96
CA GLU A 71 18.83 37.77 31.09
C GLU A 71 19.20 38.61 29.86
N ARG A 72 20.05 39.62 30.05
CA ARG A 72 20.56 40.41 28.92
C ARG A 72 21.43 39.57 27.98
N VAL A 73 22.26 38.66 28.48
CA VAL A 73 23.00 37.68 27.64
C VAL A 73 22.04 36.75 26.90
N LEU A 74 21.04 36.17 27.59
CA LEU A 74 20.02 35.30 26.99
C LEU A 74 19.30 35.99 25.82
N SER A 75 19.02 37.30 25.94
CA SER A 75 18.36 38.09 24.89
C SER A 75 19.14 38.20 23.56
N PHE A 76 20.46 37.95 23.58
CA PHE A 76 21.31 37.92 22.37
C PHE A 76 21.45 36.52 21.77
N LEU A 77 21.03 35.47 22.49
CA LEU A 77 21.18 34.09 22.03
C LEU A 77 20.06 33.71 21.06
N ASN A 78 20.42 32.99 20.00
CA ASN A 78 19.45 32.42 19.06
C ASN A 78 18.71 31.22 19.70
N ASN A 79 17.56 30.84 19.13
CA ASN A 79 16.68 29.83 19.72
C ASN A 79 17.35 28.44 19.79
N GLN A 80 18.18 28.06 18.80
CA GLN A 80 19.00 26.85 18.88
C GLN A 80 19.99 26.87 20.06
N THR A 81 20.65 27.99 20.30
CA THR A 81 21.60 28.13 21.42
C THR A 81 20.88 28.10 22.75
N LEU A 82 19.73 28.78 22.87
CA LEU A 82 18.86 28.69 24.05
C LEU A 82 18.35 27.26 24.29
N THR A 83 17.97 26.54 23.24
CA THR A 83 17.52 25.13 23.33
C THR A 83 18.63 24.22 23.84
N LYS A 84 19.87 24.41 23.37
CA LYS A 84 21.04 23.68 23.87
C LYS A 84 21.36 24.04 25.32
N LEU A 85 21.30 25.32 25.68
CA LEU A 85 21.55 25.78 27.05
C LEU A 85 20.52 25.16 28.00
N GLN A 86 19.23 25.21 27.68
CA GLN A 86 18.14 24.59 28.43
C GLN A 86 18.33 23.06 28.57
N ALA A 87 18.85 22.38 27.54
CA ALA A 87 19.19 20.95 27.61
C ALA A 87 20.42 20.63 28.49
N ILE A 88 21.33 21.59 28.68
CA ILE A 88 22.55 21.44 29.50
C ILE A 88 22.27 21.80 30.98
N THR A 89 21.55 22.88 31.23
CA THR A 89 21.27 23.37 32.59
C THR A 89 20.04 22.70 33.22
N GLY A 90 19.05 22.34 32.40
CA GLY A 90 17.72 21.92 32.86
C GLY A 90 16.80 23.10 33.19
N ASP A 91 17.27 24.34 33.06
CA ASP A 91 16.47 25.55 33.30
C ASP A 91 15.48 25.78 32.14
N HIS A 92 14.35 26.44 32.43
CA HIS A 92 13.42 26.86 31.39
C HIS A 92 13.60 28.34 31.04
N TYR A 93 14.08 28.63 29.83
CA TYR A 93 14.24 30.01 29.37
C TYR A 93 12.99 30.50 28.64
N PRO A 94 12.36 31.63 29.02
CA PRO A 94 11.07 32.08 28.45
C PRO A 94 11.08 32.29 26.93
N ASN A 95 12.23 32.65 26.36
CA ASN A 95 12.41 32.90 24.93
C ASN A 95 12.79 31.63 24.12
N CYS A 96 12.78 30.44 24.74
CA CYS A 96 13.22 29.19 24.13
C CYS A 96 12.05 28.33 23.61
N GLU A 97 11.78 28.41 22.31
CA GLU A 97 10.88 27.50 21.59
C GLU A 97 11.63 26.24 21.13
N SER A 98 11.88 25.33 22.07
CA SER A 98 12.65 24.10 21.83
C SER A 98 12.07 23.20 20.72
N SER A 99 10.75 23.23 20.49
CA SER A 99 10.09 22.48 19.42
C SER A 99 10.49 22.93 18.01
N LEU A 100 10.94 24.18 17.84
CA LEU A 100 11.39 24.69 16.54
C LEU A 100 12.74 24.11 16.11
N SER A 101 13.57 23.67 17.06
CA SER A 101 14.94 23.19 16.81
C SER A 101 15.00 22.02 15.82
N GLN A 102 13.96 21.19 15.76
CA GLN A 102 13.83 20.05 14.82
C GLN A 102 13.63 20.48 13.35
N PHE A 103 13.21 21.72 13.11
CA PHE A 103 13.01 22.29 11.76
C PHE A 103 14.18 23.17 11.32
N CYS A 104 15.20 23.35 12.17
CA CYS A 104 16.40 24.11 11.87
C CYS A 104 17.47 23.24 11.19
N CYS A 105 18.33 23.89 10.40
CA CYS A 105 19.60 23.32 9.97
C CYS A 105 20.54 23.10 11.17
N ARG A 106 21.51 22.19 11.03
CA ARG A 106 22.52 21.90 12.06
C ARG A 106 23.57 23.00 12.25
N CYS A 107 23.57 24.05 11.44
CA CYS A 107 24.58 25.12 11.40
C CYS A 107 24.48 26.17 12.53
N GLU A 108 23.96 25.80 13.69
CA GLU A 108 23.91 26.58 14.95
C GLU A 108 23.28 27.98 14.86
N ASN A 109 22.46 28.18 13.84
CA ASN A 109 21.68 29.39 13.58
C ASN A 109 20.24 28.94 13.30
N ASP A 110 19.24 29.77 13.64
CA ASP A 110 17.80 29.49 13.46
C ASP A 110 17.36 29.47 11.97
N ASN A 111 18.23 29.03 11.08
CA ASN A 111 18.02 28.81 9.66
C ASN A 111 17.08 27.61 9.47
N PRO A 112 15.93 27.78 8.79
CA PRO A 112 15.09 26.67 8.39
C PRO A 112 15.84 25.63 7.56
N ALA A 113 15.59 24.35 7.85
CA ALA A 113 15.91 23.26 6.95
C ALA A 113 14.93 23.30 5.75
N ILE A 114 15.49 23.48 4.56
CA ILE A 114 14.75 23.69 3.30
C ILE A 114 14.80 22.44 2.42
N GLN A 115 15.95 21.77 2.39
CA GLN A 115 16.21 20.58 1.59
C GLN A 115 17.08 19.62 2.41
N ASP A 116 16.69 18.36 2.54
CA ASP A 116 17.46 17.26 3.17
C ASP A 116 18.07 17.57 4.56
N GLY A 117 17.38 18.40 5.36
CA GLY A 117 17.84 18.83 6.69
C GLY A 117 18.82 20.01 6.70
N LEU A 118 19.17 20.54 5.53
CA LEU A 118 20.08 21.67 5.33
C LEU A 118 19.31 22.97 5.08
N CYS A 119 19.85 24.10 5.55
CA CYS A 119 19.41 25.42 5.11
C CYS A 119 19.99 25.77 3.74
N PHE A 120 19.50 26.89 3.18
CA PHE A 120 19.97 27.41 1.90
C PHE A 120 21.51 27.55 1.84
N ASP A 121 22.12 28.14 2.88
CA ASP A 121 23.55 28.45 2.89
C ASP A 121 24.38 27.15 2.91
N CYS A 122 24.08 26.21 3.80
CA CYS A 122 24.78 24.93 3.89
C CYS A 122 24.54 24.00 2.68
N ASP A 123 23.36 24.06 2.05
CA ASP A 123 23.08 23.30 0.83
C ASP A 123 23.81 23.91 -0.39
N LYS A 124 23.99 25.24 -0.42
CA LYS A 124 24.80 25.95 -1.42
C LYS A 124 26.30 25.67 -1.25
N GLU A 125 26.78 25.52 -0.03
CA GLU A 125 28.16 25.13 0.30
C GLU A 125 28.42 23.62 0.10
N GLY A 126 27.37 22.79 0.14
CA GLY A 126 27.43 21.32 0.11
C GLY A 126 27.91 20.66 -1.18
N GLY A 127 28.28 21.43 -2.21
CA GLY A 127 28.97 20.94 -3.41
C GLY A 127 28.08 20.75 -4.66
N PRO A 128 28.47 19.86 -5.59
CA PRO A 128 28.01 19.89 -6.99
C PRO A 128 26.52 19.54 -7.21
N ASN A 129 25.84 19.03 -6.18
CA ASN A 129 24.41 18.70 -6.24
C ASN A 129 23.49 19.91 -5.97
N TYR A 130 24.04 21.06 -5.57
CA TYR A 130 23.26 22.27 -5.34
C TYR A 130 22.56 22.73 -6.62
N LYS A 131 21.22 22.68 -6.62
CA LYS A 131 20.38 23.25 -7.67
C LYS A 131 20.06 24.72 -7.33
N PRO A 132 20.61 25.73 -8.04
CA PRO A 132 20.32 27.14 -7.76
C PRO A 132 18.90 27.57 -8.16
N ARG A 133 18.28 26.81 -9.07
CA ARG A 133 16.94 27.06 -9.59
C ARG A 133 16.08 25.82 -9.43
N VAL A 134 14.82 26.04 -9.08
CA VAL A 134 13.84 24.99 -8.78
C VAL A 134 12.51 25.30 -9.47
N THR A 135 11.76 24.25 -9.82
CA THR A 135 10.41 24.38 -10.38
C THR A 135 9.42 24.94 -9.35
N THR A 136 8.26 25.43 -9.81
CA THR A 136 7.15 25.84 -8.94
C THR A 136 6.78 24.78 -7.89
N THR A 137 6.78 23.50 -8.28
CA THR A 137 6.42 22.38 -7.40
C THR A 137 7.48 22.15 -6.32
N GLU A 138 8.75 22.12 -6.70
CA GLU A 138 9.88 22.02 -5.77
C GLU A 138 9.94 23.23 -4.82
N ALA A 139 9.78 24.46 -5.33
CA ALA A 139 9.77 25.67 -4.52
C ALA A 139 8.68 25.64 -3.42
N ARG A 140 7.45 25.27 -3.78
CA ARG A 140 6.33 25.09 -2.84
C ARG A 140 6.61 23.98 -1.82
N ALA A 141 7.20 22.86 -2.26
CA ALA A 141 7.51 21.72 -1.41
C ALA A 141 8.65 21.99 -0.41
N MET A 142 9.72 22.67 -0.84
CA MET A 142 10.89 23.02 -0.02
C MET A 142 10.57 24.15 0.97
N TYR A 143 10.12 25.30 0.47
CA TYR A 143 9.92 26.52 1.28
C TYR A 143 8.55 26.53 2.01
N LYS A 144 7.71 25.52 1.79
CA LYS A 144 6.36 25.35 2.37
C LYS A 144 5.41 26.54 2.09
N ILE A 145 5.49 27.14 0.91
CA ILE A 145 4.62 28.25 0.46
C ILE A 145 3.62 27.84 -0.61
N HIS A 146 2.57 28.64 -0.80
CA HIS A 146 1.59 28.45 -1.87
C HIS A 146 1.60 29.64 -2.83
N ASP A 147 1.56 30.84 -2.26
CA ASP A 147 1.79 32.07 -2.99
C ASP A 147 3.30 32.23 -3.32
N LEU A 148 3.55 32.60 -4.56
CA LEU A 148 4.86 32.90 -5.15
C LEU A 148 4.81 34.23 -5.93
N SER A 149 3.74 35.01 -5.73
CA SER A 149 3.58 36.35 -6.28
C SER A 149 4.73 37.26 -5.81
N GLY A 150 5.20 38.13 -6.69
CA GLY A 150 6.36 38.99 -6.42
C GLY A 150 7.73 38.29 -6.35
N VAL A 151 7.82 36.96 -6.48
CA VAL A 151 9.11 36.27 -6.64
C VAL A 151 9.54 36.32 -8.11
N ARG A 152 10.79 36.75 -8.36
CA ARG A 152 11.39 36.73 -9.71
C ARG A 152 11.48 35.29 -10.21
N HIS A 153 11.07 35.07 -11.46
CA HIS A 153 11.00 33.75 -12.06
C HIS A 153 11.24 33.80 -13.57
N GLU A 154 11.65 32.66 -14.13
CA GLU A 154 11.82 32.45 -15.56
C GLU A 154 10.72 31.51 -16.06
N VAL A 155 9.87 32.01 -16.96
CA VAL A 155 8.81 31.20 -17.60
C VAL A 155 9.42 30.46 -18.79
N ARG A 156 9.21 29.14 -18.85
CA ARG A 156 9.56 28.29 -20.01
C ARG A 156 8.31 27.60 -20.54
N LYS A 157 8.43 27.03 -21.75
CA LYS A 157 7.32 26.41 -22.52
C LYS A 157 6.41 25.45 -21.72
N HIS A 158 6.96 24.74 -20.71
CA HIS A 158 6.22 23.73 -19.94
C HIS A 158 6.35 23.87 -18.41
N TYR A 159 7.12 24.84 -17.89
CA TYR A 159 7.35 25.01 -16.45
C TYR A 159 7.93 26.39 -16.13
N THR A 160 7.81 26.80 -14.87
CA THR A 160 8.41 28.04 -14.34
C THR A 160 9.55 27.70 -13.39
N LEU A 161 10.68 28.39 -13.51
CA LEU A 161 11.84 28.26 -12.62
C LEU A 161 11.96 29.48 -11.70
N TYR A 162 12.23 29.21 -10.43
CA TYR A 162 12.50 30.21 -9.39
C TYR A 162 13.95 30.10 -8.91
N ASN A 163 14.63 31.22 -8.74
CA ASN A 163 15.95 31.27 -8.09
C ASN A 163 15.78 31.10 -6.57
N ARG A 164 16.54 30.20 -5.96
CA ARG A 164 16.47 29.90 -4.52
C ARG A 164 16.90 31.08 -3.63
N GLU A 165 17.75 31.97 -4.13
CA GLU A 165 18.08 33.23 -3.43
C GLU A 165 16.90 34.21 -3.43
N ASP A 166 16.17 34.32 -4.55
CA ASP A 166 14.95 35.14 -4.61
C ASP A 166 13.84 34.54 -3.72
N LEU A 167 13.73 33.21 -3.67
CA LEU A 167 12.81 32.52 -2.74
C LEU A 167 13.18 32.78 -1.27
N GLN A 168 14.44 32.63 -0.88
CA GLN A 168 14.87 32.90 0.51
C GLN A 168 14.66 34.37 0.88
N ARG A 169 14.99 35.32 -0.02
CA ARG A 169 14.71 36.75 0.18
C ARG A 169 13.22 37.06 0.28
N HIS A 170 12.37 36.37 -0.50
CA HIS A 170 10.92 36.48 -0.35
C HIS A 170 10.45 35.98 1.02
N MET A 171 10.92 34.81 1.49
CA MET A 171 10.55 34.29 2.82
C MET A 171 10.93 35.23 3.95
N LEU A 172 12.13 35.80 3.91
CA LEU A 172 12.58 36.77 4.92
C LEU A 172 11.76 38.07 4.89
N ARG A 173 11.27 38.51 3.72
CA ARG A 173 10.34 39.65 3.61
C ARG A 173 8.96 39.32 4.17
N THR A 174 8.42 38.16 3.80
CA THR A 174 7.06 37.71 4.17
C THR A 174 6.95 37.42 5.67
N PHE A 175 7.94 36.76 6.27
CA PHE A 175 7.92 36.36 7.68
C PHE A 175 8.72 37.28 8.62
N ARG A 176 9.47 38.26 8.07
CA ARG A 176 10.34 39.23 8.78
C ARG A 176 11.54 38.64 9.54
N SER A 177 11.46 37.40 10.04
CA SER A 177 12.57 36.71 10.69
C SER A 177 12.60 35.21 10.37
N LYS A 178 13.79 34.60 10.55
CA LYS A 178 13.97 33.16 10.37
C LYS A 178 13.15 32.35 11.39
N LEU A 179 13.06 32.82 12.65
CA LEU A 179 12.26 32.20 13.70
C LEU A 179 10.75 32.24 13.39
N ALA A 180 10.23 33.35 12.85
CA ALA A 180 8.84 33.42 12.41
C ALA A 180 8.54 32.48 11.22
N TRP A 181 9.51 32.28 10.32
CA TRP A 181 9.42 31.28 9.26
C TRP A 181 9.42 29.84 9.84
N LEU A 182 10.27 29.53 10.81
CA LEU A 182 10.26 28.22 11.52
C LEU A 182 8.88 27.91 12.13
N ARG A 183 8.26 28.87 12.84
CA ARG A 183 6.89 28.73 13.39
C ARG A 183 5.84 28.44 12.30
N MET A 184 5.99 29.02 11.10
CA MET A 184 5.10 28.71 9.97
C MET A 184 5.29 27.27 9.47
N ILE A 185 6.54 26.80 9.36
CA ILE A 185 6.85 25.42 8.97
C ILE A 185 6.26 24.44 9.99
N GLU A 186 6.52 24.65 11.30
CA GLU A 186 5.98 23.83 12.38
C GLU A 186 4.45 23.76 12.32
N LYS A 187 3.78 24.91 12.17
CA LYS A 187 2.31 24.97 12.04
C LYS A 187 1.81 24.16 10.85
N LYS A 188 2.46 24.25 9.69
CA LYS A 188 2.08 23.46 8.50
C LYS A 188 2.32 21.97 8.70
N VAL A 189 3.49 21.57 9.21
CA VAL A 189 3.80 20.16 9.51
C VAL A 189 2.79 19.58 10.51
N SER A 190 2.45 20.35 11.55
CA SER A 190 1.46 19.96 12.56
C SER A 190 0.05 19.79 11.97
N ILE A 191 -0.39 20.68 11.08
CA ILE A 191 -1.67 20.56 10.37
C ILE A 191 -1.65 19.32 9.45
N SER A 192 -0.59 19.14 8.66
CA SER A 192 -0.45 17.97 7.78
C SER A 192 -0.44 16.65 8.57
N LYS A 193 0.23 16.60 9.72
CA LYS A 193 0.26 15.44 10.62
C LYS A 193 -1.14 15.13 11.18
N LYS A 194 -1.87 16.15 11.66
CA LYS A 194 -3.26 15.99 12.13
C LYS A 194 -4.18 15.47 11.01
N LEU A 195 -4.12 16.05 9.82
CA LEU A 195 -4.91 15.61 8.67
C LEU A 195 -4.58 14.16 8.25
N ALA A 196 -3.29 13.80 8.23
CA ALA A 196 -2.86 12.43 7.94
C ALA A 196 -3.37 11.45 9.00
N GLN A 197 -3.29 11.80 10.29
CA GLN A 197 -3.80 10.99 11.39
C GLN A 197 -5.33 10.81 11.31
N THR A 198 -6.10 11.87 11.06
CA THR A 198 -7.56 11.76 10.86
C THR A 198 -7.90 10.92 9.64
N LYS A 199 -7.12 11.01 8.54
CA LYS A 199 -7.32 10.15 7.36
C LYS A 199 -7.01 8.68 7.68
N HIS A 200 -5.94 8.42 8.44
CA HIS A 200 -5.57 7.07 8.88
C HIS A 200 -6.66 6.47 9.76
N GLN A 201 -7.09 7.19 10.79
CA GLN A 201 -8.16 6.77 11.69
C GLN A 201 -9.46 6.46 10.93
N LYS A 202 -9.90 7.33 10.01
CA LYS A 202 -11.08 7.06 9.17
C LYS A 202 -10.91 5.85 8.24
N GLN A 203 -9.69 5.52 7.86
CA GLN A 203 -9.40 4.32 7.07
C GLN A 203 -9.43 3.06 7.96
N GLU A 204 -8.87 3.12 9.16
CA GLU A 204 -8.94 2.04 10.17
C GLU A 204 -10.39 1.77 10.59
N GLU A 205 -11.18 2.81 10.86
CA GLU A 205 -12.62 2.70 11.16
C GLU A 205 -13.39 2.04 10.00
N PHE A 206 -13.04 2.38 8.74
CA PHE A 206 -13.66 1.79 7.55
C PHE A 206 -13.22 0.32 7.32
N ASP A 207 -11.93 0.01 7.45
CA ASP A 207 -11.43 -1.38 7.36
C ASP A 207 -11.96 -2.25 8.51
N ALA A 208 -12.12 -1.71 9.71
CA ALA A 208 -12.78 -2.37 10.84
C ALA A 208 -14.27 -2.63 10.55
N PHE A 209 -14.99 -1.65 10.00
CA PHE A 209 -16.36 -1.84 9.53
C PHE A 209 -16.45 -2.94 8.46
N LEU A 210 -15.57 -2.95 7.45
CA LEU A 210 -15.50 -4.03 6.46
C LEU A 210 -15.18 -5.39 7.10
N GLY A 211 -14.47 -5.42 8.24
CA GLY A 211 -14.22 -6.61 9.05
C GLY A 211 -15.43 -7.13 9.82
N THR A 212 -16.48 -6.33 10.01
CA THR A 212 -17.77 -6.77 10.60
C THR A 212 -18.75 -7.33 9.57
N LEU A 213 -18.48 -7.11 8.28
CA LEU A 213 -19.26 -7.66 7.17
C LEU A 213 -18.85 -9.11 6.87
N ALA A 214 -19.48 -9.73 5.87
CA ALA A 214 -19.25 -11.12 5.54
C ALA A 214 -17.78 -11.43 5.20
N THR A 215 -17.30 -12.58 5.68
CA THR A 215 -15.91 -13.01 5.46
C THR A 215 -15.57 -13.04 3.97
N GLY A 216 -14.47 -12.38 3.59
CA GLY A 216 -14.04 -12.25 2.20
C GLY A 216 -14.67 -11.09 1.42
N PHE A 217 -15.78 -10.49 1.88
CA PHE A 217 -16.44 -9.38 1.18
C PHE A 217 -15.54 -8.14 1.07
N GLY A 218 -14.83 -7.78 2.14
CA GLY A 218 -13.85 -6.67 2.12
C GLY A 218 -12.71 -6.89 1.10
N THR A 219 -12.27 -8.13 0.90
CA THR A 219 -11.28 -8.49 -0.13
C THR A 219 -11.89 -8.41 -1.53
N TYR A 220 -13.14 -8.88 -1.70
CA TYR A 220 -13.88 -8.76 -2.96
C TYR A 220 -14.04 -7.30 -3.38
N LEU A 221 -14.44 -6.41 -2.47
CA LEU A 221 -14.57 -4.96 -2.72
C LEU A 221 -13.26 -4.32 -3.19
N LYS A 222 -12.14 -4.70 -2.59
CA LYS A 222 -10.80 -4.23 -2.98
C LYS A 222 -10.44 -4.70 -4.39
N ASN A 223 -10.74 -5.95 -4.74
CA ASN A 223 -10.48 -6.52 -6.06
C ASN A 223 -11.36 -5.94 -7.18
N ILE A 224 -12.56 -5.43 -6.88
CA ILE A 224 -13.44 -4.80 -7.89
C ILE A 224 -13.30 -3.28 -7.98
N GLU A 225 -12.34 -2.68 -7.27
CA GLU A 225 -12.07 -1.23 -7.21
C GLU A 225 -13.32 -0.38 -6.88
N SER A 226 -14.11 -0.83 -5.91
CA SER A 226 -15.36 -0.14 -5.53
C SER A 226 -15.09 1.13 -4.72
N ASN A 227 -15.59 2.27 -5.21
CA ASN A 227 -15.56 3.55 -4.50
C ASN A 227 -16.75 3.76 -3.54
N LYS A 228 -17.66 2.78 -3.36
CA LYS A 228 -18.78 2.91 -2.41
C LYS A 228 -18.27 2.93 -0.96
N LYS A 229 -18.73 3.89 -0.17
CA LYS A 229 -18.39 4.07 1.26
C LYS A 229 -19.58 4.23 2.19
N ASP A 230 -20.79 4.19 1.64
CA ASP A 230 -22.03 4.22 2.43
C ASP A 230 -22.19 2.88 3.17
N GLN A 231 -22.37 2.94 4.50
CA GLN A 231 -22.39 1.74 5.34
C GLN A 231 -23.64 0.89 5.14
N GLU A 232 -24.82 1.48 4.92
CA GLU A 232 -26.05 0.70 4.72
C GLU A 232 -26.03 0.01 3.36
N VAL A 233 -25.63 0.73 2.31
CA VAL A 233 -25.45 0.13 0.97
C VAL A 233 -24.39 -0.99 1.00
N LEU A 234 -23.34 -0.86 1.81
CA LEU A 234 -22.32 -1.91 1.94
C LEU A 234 -22.82 -3.15 2.72
N LYS A 235 -23.73 -3.01 3.68
CA LYS A 235 -24.41 -4.16 4.32
C LYS A 235 -25.24 -4.95 3.33
N GLU A 236 -26.11 -4.27 2.56
CA GLU A 236 -26.92 -4.93 1.51
C GLU A 236 -26.05 -5.63 0.45
N CYS A 237 -24.94 -5.01 0.05
CA CYS A 237 -23.97 -5.62 -0.86
C CYS A 237 -23.31 -6.86 -0.21
N SER A 238 -23.03 -6.83 1.10
CA SER A 238 -22.48 -7.97 1.84
C SER A 238 -23.47 -9.15 1.90
N GLU A 239 -24.75 -8.88 2.10
CA GLU A 239 -25.81 -9.91 2.11
C GLU A 239 -25.97 -10.55 0.73
N ARG A 240 -25.97 -9.75 -0.34
CA ARG A 240 -25.96 -10.23 -1.73
C ARG A 240 -24.69 -11.01 -2.06
N PHE A 241 -23.53 -10.60 -1.53
CA PHE A 241 -22.28 -11.35 -1.66
C PHE A 241 -22.36 -12.74 -1.01
N VAL A 242 -22.88 -12.86 0.21
CA VAL A 242 -23.09 -14.17 0.87
C VAL A 242 -24.04 -15.03 0.06
N THR A 243 -25.17 -14.46 -0.36
CA THR A 243 -26.21 -15.15 -1.13
C THR A 243 -25.67 -15.70 -2.45
N LEU A 244 -24.93 -14.88 -3.21
CA LEU A 244 -24.32 -15.31 -4.47
C LEU A 244 -23.17 -16.31 -4.24
N SER A 245 -22.30 -16.08 -3.26
CA SER A 245 -21.18 -16.98 -2.96
C SER A 245 -21.69 -18.39 -2.64
N LYS A 246 -22.68 -18.49 -1.73
CA LYS A 246 -23.30 -19.77 -1.40
C LYS A 246 -23.93 -20.45 -2.63
N ALA A 247 -24.71 -19.72 -3.42
CA ALA A 247 -25.39 -20.29 -4.58
C ALA A 247 -24.42 -20.71 -5.72
N LEU A 248 -23.22 -20.15 -5.75
CA LEU A 248 -22.11 -20.57 -6.62
C LEU A 248 -21.39 -21.80 -6.03
N ASP A 249 -21.07 -21.80 -4.73
CA ASP A 249 -20.43 -22.92 -4.03
C ASP A 249 -21.31 -24.18 -4.06
N ASP A 250 -22.64 -24.04 -3.92
CA ASP A 250 -23.65 -25.10 -4.08
C ASP A 250 -23.66 -25.75 -5.50
N ARG A 251 -22.87 -25.22 -6.44
CA ARG A 251 -22.66 -25.77 -7.81
C ARG A 251 -21.17 -25.91 -8.19
N ASP A 252 -20.26 -25.94 -7.22
CA ASP A 252 -18.80 -25.99 -7.43
C ASP A 252 -18.26 -24.84 -8.32
N LEU A 253 -18.86 -23.66 -8.22
CA LEU A 253 -18.46 -22.44 -8.93
C LEU A 253 -17.77 -21.48 -7.98
N LYS A 254 -16.67 -20.86 -8.41
CA LYS A 254 -15.98 -19.83 -7.62
C LYS A 254 -16.50 -18.44 -7.97
N LEU A 255 -16.77 -17.63 -6.96
CA LEU A 255 -17.06 -16.20 -7.17
C LEU A 255 -15.86 -15.50 -7.82
N ARG A 256 -16.14 -14.73 -8.87
CA ARG A 256 -15.14 -14.06 -9.70
C ARG A 256 -15.25 -12.54 -9.59
N ALA A 257 -14.17 -11.88 -9.17
CA ALA A 257 -14.11 -10.41 -9.10
C ALA A 257 -14.04 -9.75 -10.49
N ASP A 258 -13.48 -10.44 -11.49
CA ASP A 258 -13.44 -10.01 -12.88
C ASP A 258 -14.76 -10.24 -13.63
N SER A 259 -15.70 -11.00 -13.05
CA SER A 259 -17.04 -11.19 -13.62
C SER A 259 -17.91 -9.96 -13.38
N LYS A 260 -18.13 -9.18 -14.44
CA LYS A 260 -19.08 -8.06 -14.43
C LYS A 260 -20.47 -8.50 -13.95
N LEU A 261 -20.91 -9.72 -14.31
CA LEU A 261 -22.20 -10.27 -13.90
C LEU A 261 -22.31 -10.42 -12.38
N CYS A 262 -21.27 -10.95 -11.74
CA CYS A 262 -21.19 -11.05 -10.27
C CYS A 262 -21.10 -9.67 -9.62
N LYS A 263 -20.30 -8.76 -10.19
CA LYS A 263 -20.13 -7.38 -9.71
C LYS A 263 -21.45 -6.61 -9.75
N ASP A 264 -22.19 -6.67 -10.85
CA ASP A 264 -23.45 -5.95 -11.01
C ASP A 264 -24.53 -6.51 -10.04
N PHE A 265 -24.64 -7.82 -9.88
CA PHE A 265 -25.54 -8.42 -8.87
C PHE A 265 -25.20 -7.95 -7.44
N ILE A 266 -23.95 -8.10 -7.01
CA ILE A 266 -23.52 -7.74 -5.66
C ILE A 266 -23.65 -6.23 -5.42
N MET A 267 -23.26 -5.39 -6.38
CA MET A 267 -23.16 -3.94 -6.18
C MET A 267 -24.45 -3.15 -6.46
N THR A 268 -25.33 -3.62 -7.35
CA THR A 268 -26.57 -2.91 -7.73
C THR A 268 -27.84 -3.75 -7.64
N GLY A 269 -27.74 -5.07 -7.41
CA GLY A 269 -28.91 -5.95 -7.37
C GLY A 269 -29.45 -6.25 -8.77
N ALA A 270 -28.63 -6.02 -9.80
CA ALA A 270 -29.04 -6.26 -11.18
C ALA A 270 -29.13 -7.76 -11.47
N ARG A 271 -30.27 -8.15 -12.07
CA ARG A 271 -30.64 -9.53 -12.47
C ARG A 271 -30.95 -10.46 -11.30
N ASP A 272 -31.67 -11.53 -11.62
CA ASP A 272 -31.99 -12.59 -10.68
C ASP A 272 -30.76 -13.46 -10.32
N LEU A 273 -30.75 -14.00 -9.10
CA LEU A 273 -29.70 -14.88 -8.59
C LEU A 273 -29.54 -16.15 -9.45
N GLY A 274 -30.65 -16.80 -9.80
CA GLY A 274 -30.67 -18.00 -10.63
C GLY A 274 -30.04 -17.72 -12.00
N PHE A 275 -30.44 -16.63 -12.66
CA PHE A 275 -29.84 -16.19 -13.92
C PHE A 275 -28.32 -16.00 -13.82
N VAL A 276 -27.82 -15.40 -12.74
CA VAL A 276 -26.39 -15.17 -12.53
C VAL A 276 -25.63 -16.49 -12.40
N VAL A 277 -26.13 -17.39 -11.54
CA VAL A 277 -25.49 -18.69 -11.27
C VAL A 277 -25.54 -19.60 -12.50
N ASP A 278 -26.70 -19.71 -13.17
CA ASP A 278 -26.89 -20.48 -14.40
C ASP A 278 -25.94 -20.02 -15.52
N THR A 279 -25.74 -18.71 -15.65
CA THR A 279 -24.80 -18.14 -16.64
C THR A 279 -23.35 -18.45 -16.24
N MET A 280 -22.99 -18.40 -14.96
CA MET A 280 -21.63 -18.74 -14.51
C MET A 280 -21.32 -20.23 -14.70
N GLU A 281 -22.29 -21.12 -14.50
CA GLU A 281 -22.20 -22.56 -14.77
C GLU A 281 -22.01 -22.83 -16.27
N GLU A 282 -22.86 -22.25 -17.11
CA GLU A 282 -22.79 -22.34 -18.57
C GLU A 282 -21.44 -21.86 -19.11
N MET A 283 -20.96 -20.69 -18.66
CA MET A 283 -19.66 -20.17 -19.11
C MET A 283 -18.49 -21.04 -18.64
N LYS A 284 -18.55 -21.64 -17.43
CA LYS A 284 -17.55 -22.61 -16.96
C LYS A 284 -17.51 -23.84 -17.87
N PHE A 285 -18.67 -24.41 -18.21
CA PHE A 285 -18.76 -25.56 -19.11
C PHE A 285 -18.24 -25.23 -20.52
N LEU A 286 -18.69 -24.12 -21.10
CA LEU A 286 -18.28 -23.68 -22.44
C LEU A 286 -16.76 -23.55 -22.56
N PHE A 287 -16.11 -22.85 -21.63
CA PHE A 287 -14.65 -22.67 -21.67
C PHE A 287 -13.86 -23.93 -21.34
N ALA A 288 -14.42 -24.89 -20.60
CA ALA A 288 -13.72 -26.12 -20.21
C ALA A 288 -13.89 -27.28 -21.21
N HIS A 289 -15.01 -27.33 -21.92
CA HIS A 289 -15.44 -28.54 -22.66
C HIS A 289 -15.83 -28.30 -24.13
N THR A 290 -15.77 -27.06 -24.63
CA THR A 290 -16.20 -26.74 -26.01
C THR A 290 -15.23 -25.78 -26.71
N PRO A 291 -15.17 -25.77 -28.06
CA PRO A 291 -14.39 -24.79 -28.83
C PRO A 291 -15.07 -23.40 -28.88
N TYR A 292 -15.83 -23.01 -27.85
CA TYR A 292 -16.70 -21.81 -27.85
C TYR A 292 -15.98 -20.51 -28.25
N ILE A 293 -14.72 -20.32 -27.83
CA ILE A 293 -13.92 -19.14 -28.22
C ILE A 293 -13.73 -19.11 -29.74
N GLN A 294 -13.20 -20.18 -30.31
CA GLN A 294 -12.97 -20.32 -31.75
C GLN A 294 -14.28 -20.25 -32.56
N TRP A 295 -15.38 -20.78 -32.03
CA TRP A 295 -16.70 -20.66 -32.67
C TRP A 295 -17.23 -19.23 -32.67
N CYS A 296 -17.01 -18.47 -31.58
CA CYS A 296 -17.31 -17.04 -31.56
C CYS A 296 -16.46 -16.30 -32.60
N GLU A 297 -15.16 -16.55 -32.62
CA GLU A 297 -14.21 -15.92 -33.54
C GLU A 297 -14.58 -16.19 -35.00
N ASN A 298 -14.80 -17.45 -35.39
CA ASN A 298 -15.24 -17.83 -36.73
C ASN A 298 -16.55 -17.14 -37.15
N LYS A 299 -17.54 -17.02 -36.25
CA LYS A 299 -18.79 -16.29 -36.55
C LYS A 299 -18.53 -14.79 -36.77
N ILE A 300 -17.71 -14.17 -35.92
CA ILE A 300 -17.34 -12.75 -36.01
C ILE A 300 -16.55 -12.48 -37.30
N GLU A 301 -15.63 -13.37 -37.68
CA GLU A 301 -14.88 -13.28 -38.93
C GLU A 301 -15.78 -13.48 -40.15
N SER A 302 -16.69 -14.45 -40.13
CA SER A 302 -17.63 -14.63 -41.24
C SER A 302 -18.49 -13.38 -41.51
N ILE A 303 -18.88 -12.61 -40.49
CA ILE A 303 -19.59 -11.35 -40.72
C ILE A 303 -18.67 -10.29 -41.35
N ARG A 304 -17.40 -10.21 -40.94
CA ARG A 304 -16.41 -9.30 -41.53
C ARG A 304 -16.06 -9.63 -42.97
N GLU A 305 -16.04 -10.91 -43.36
CA GLU A 305 -15.76 -11.33 -44.74
C GLU A 305 -16.88 -10.96 -45.71
N TYR A 306 -18.12 -10.89 -45.24
CA TYR A 306 -19.29 -10.53 -46.04
C TYR A 306 -19.65 -9.03 -45.99
N ASP A 307 -19.10 -8.27 -45.04
CA ASP A 307 -19.49 -6.88 -44.79
C ASP A 307 -18.29 -5.99 -44.47
N ASP A 308 -17.83 -5.26 -45.49
CA ASP A 308 -16.71 -4.30 -45.45
C ASP A 308 -17.11 -2.96 -44.78
N MET A 309 -18.30 -2.88 -44.15
CA MET A 309 -18.79 -1.68 -43.48
C MET A 309 -18.10 -1.40 -42.14
N TRP A 310 -17.83 -0.11 -41.91
CA TRP A 310 -17.42 0.39 -40.60
C TRP A 310 -18.62 0.46 -39.65
N TYR A 311 -18.66 -0.42 -38.66
CA TYR A 311 -19.68 -0.41 -37.61
C TYR A 311 -19.38 0.63 -36.52
N PRO A 312 -20.36 1.47 -36.12
CA PRO A 312 -20.32 2.22 -34.88
C PRO A 312 -20.01 1.32 -33.67
N ARG A 313 -19.25 1.85 -32.70
CA ARG A 313 -18.72 1.08 -31.55
C ARG A 313 -19.78 0.35 -30.72
N GLU A 314 -21.03 0.83 -30.70
CA GLU A 314 -22.13 0.23 -29.94
C GLU A 314 -22.79 -0.90 -30.73
N GLU A 315 -23.17 -0.65 -31.99
CA GLU A 315 -23.67 -1.68 -32.92
C GLU A 315 -22.68 -2.84 -33.07
N TYR A 316 -21.38 -2.56 -33.18
CA TYR A 316 -20.34 -3.58 -33.21
C TYR A 316 -20.34 -4.44 -31.93
N ARG A 317 -20.59 -3.85 -30.75
CA ARG A 317 -20.66 -4.60 -29.49
C ARG A 317 -21.89 -5.50 -29.44
N ASP A 318 -23.02 -5.02 -29.92
CA ASP A 318 -24.28 -5.76 -29.91
C ASP A 318 -24.26 -6.92 -30.92
N MET A 319 -23.68 -6.70 -32.11
CA MET A 319 -23.36 -7.74 -33.09
C MET A 319 -22.46 -8.83 -32.47
N MET A 320 -21.36 -8.44 -31.82
CA MET A 320 -20.45 -9.36 -31.12
C MET A 320 -21.15 -10.15 -30.01
N GLN A 321 -22.14 -9.53 -29.34
CA GLN A 321 -22.93 -10.19 -28.31
C GLN A 321 -23.93 -11.19 -28.91
N SER A 322 -24.60 -10.85 -30.02
CA SER A 322 -25.46 -11.79 -30.75
C SER A 322 -24.68 -13.02 -31.20
N CYS A 323 -23.51 -12.84 -31.84
CA CYS A 323 -22.66 -13.94 -32.29
C CYS A 323 -22.31 -14.93 -31.17
N ARG A 324 -22.03 -14.40 -29.97
CA ARG A 324 -21.74 -15.18 -28.76
C ARG A 324 -22.96 -15.95 -28.27
N ASP A 325 -24.13 -15.30 -28.22
CA ASP A 325 -25.34 -15.95 -27.75
C ASP A 325 -25.85 -17.00 -28.77
N ASP A 326 -25.70 -16.77 -30.07
CA ASP A 326 -25.95 -17.75 -31.13
C ASP A 326 -25.01 -18.97 -31.01
N ALA A 327 -23.71 -18.75 -30.78
CA ALA A 327 -22.76 -19.83 -30.53
C ALA A 327 -23.12 -20.68 -29.30
N LYS A 328 -23.65 -20.08 -28.22
CA LYS A 328 -24.16 -20.83 -27.06
C LYS A 328 -25.39 -21.67 -27.41
N MET A 329 -26.32 -21.09 -28.18
CA MET A 329 -27.56 -21.74 -28.58
C MET A 329 -27.29 -22.97 -29.45
N GLU A 330 -26.37 -22.85 -30.41
CA GLU A 330 -25.92 -23.96 -31.26
C GLU A 330 -25.16 -25.03 -30.46
N LEU A 331 -24.20 -24.66 -29.60
CA LEU A 331 -23.47 -25.63 -28.76
C LEU A 331 -24.37 -26.38 -27.79
N CYS A 332 -25.39 -25.71 -27.24
CA CYS A 332 -26.40 -26.33 -26.39
C CYS A 332 -27.17 -27.42 -27.15
N VAL A 333 -27.62 -27.14 -28.38
CA VAL A 333 -28.32 -28.13 -29.22
C VAL A 333 -27.41 -29.28 -29.66
N GLU A 334 -26.12 -29.01 -29.92
CA GLU A 334 -25.14 -30.08 -30.18
C GLU A 334 -25.02 -31.02 -28.98
N HIS A 335 -24.77 -30.48 -27.77
CA HIS A 335 -24.53 -31.30 -26.57
C HIS A 335 -25.81 -31.92 -25.99
N LEU A 336 -26.99 -31.39 -26.32
CA LEU A 336 -28.27 -32.08 -26.07
C LEU A 336 -28.49 -33.27 -27.00
N SER A 337 -27.94 -33.24 -28.21
CA SER A 337 -28.01 -34.36 -29.17
C SER A 337 -27.02 -35.48 -28.85
N ASP A 338 -25.80 -35.12 -28.46
CA ASP A 338 -24.78 -36.03 -27.93
C ASP A 338 -24.02 -35.33 -26.80
N SER A 339 -24.24 -35.79 -25.57
CA SER A 339 -23.58 -35.27 -24.37
C SER A 339 -22.09 -35.63 -24.30
N LYS A 340 -21.61 -36.58 -25.13
CA LYS A 340 -20.24 -37.10 -25.13
C LYS A 340 -19.77 -37.61 -23.75
N GLY A 341 -20.73 -38.04 -22.92
CA GLY A 341 -20.50 -38.48 -21.54
C GLY A 341 -20.27 -37.35 -20.52
N LEU A 342 -20.49 -36.08 -20.91
CA LEU A 342 -20.33 -34.91 -20.04
C LEU A 342 -21.61 -34.57 -19.29
N THR A 343 -21.49 -34.12 -18.04
CA THR A 343 -22.59 -33.50 -17.30
C THR A 343 -22.88 -32.10 -17.86
N LEU A 344 -24.06 -31.90 -18.45
CA LEU A 344 -24.44 -30.61 -19.02
C LEU A 344 -24.84 -29.60 -17.93
N PRO A 345 -24.71 -28.27 -18.18
CA PRO A 345 -25.21 -27.25 -17.27
C PRO A 345 -26.70 -27.40 -17.00
N ARG A 346 -27.16 -27.13 -15.77
CA ARG A 346 -28.60 -27.21 -15.39
C ARG A 346 -29.52 -26.45 -16.34
N LYS A 347 -29.08 -25.28 -16.82
CA LYS A 347 -29.79 -24.45 -17.81
C LYS A 347 -30.00 -25.17 -19.15
N TRP A 348 -29.05 -26.00 -19.58
CA TRP A 348 -29.15 -26.78 -20.82
C TRP A 348 -30.03 -28.01 -20.60
N GLU A 349 -29.95 -28.67 -19.45
CA GLU A 349 -30.88 -29.75 -19.08
C GLU A 349 -32.36 -29.28 -19.08
N GLN A 350 -32.63 -28.06 -18.62
CA GLN A 350 -33.97 -27.43 -18.73
C GLN A 350 -34.44 -27.18 -20.18
N CYS A 351 -33.54 -27.29 -21.17
CA CYS A 351 -33.87 -27.21 -22.59
C CYS A 351 -34.18 -28.59 -23.21
N ARG A 352 -33.82 -29.70 -22.54
CA ARG A 352 -33.93 -31.07 -23.07
C ARG A 352 -35.33 -31.42 -23.58
N ALA A 353 -36.37 -31.14 -22.81
CA ALA A 353 -37.76 -31.40 -23.23
C ALA A 353 -38.17 -30.64 -24.51
N ARG A 354 -37.62 -29.43 -24.74
CA ARG A 354 -37.88 -28.65 -25.97
C ARG A 354 -37.07 -29.20 -27.15
N TYR A 355 -35.86 -29.68 -26.91
CA TYR A 355 -35.05 -30.38 -27.90
C TYR A 355 -35.72 -31.69 -28.35
N GLU A 356 -36.11 -32.54 -27.40
CA GLU A 356 -36.79 -33.82 -27.66
C GLU A 356 -38.11 -33.63 -28.43
N ASN A 357 -38.87 -32.59 -28.09
CA ASN A 357 -40.06 -32.22 -28.86
C ASN A 357 -39.73 -31.89 -30.32
N ALA A 358 -38.71 -31.08 -30.58
CA ALA A 358 -38.29 -30.73 -31.94
C ALA A 358 -37.87 -31.98 -32.75
N VAL A 359 -37.10 -32.88 -32.15
CA VAL A 359 -36.70 -34.16 -32.78
C VAL A 359 -37.91 -35.05 -33.04
N SER A 360 -38.84 -35.16 -32.09
CA SER A 360 -40.03 -36.03 -32.21
C SER A 360 -40.99 -35.66 -33.35
N VAL A 361 -41.04 -34.37 -33.74
CA VAL A 361 -41.85 -33.91 -34.89
C VAL A 361 -41.09 -33.94 -36.22
N GLY A 362 -39.87 -34.48 -36.24
CA GLY A 362 -39.00 -34.54 -37.42
C GLY A 362 -38.47 -33.19 -37.87
N ALA A 363 -38.39 -32.20 -36.98
CA ALA A 363 -37.84 -30.88 -37.29
C ALA A 363 -36.30 -30.88 -37.17
N ASP A 364 -35.65 -30.20 -38.11
CA ASP A 364 -34.22 -29.89 -38.02
C ASP A 364 -33.96 -28.97 -36.82
N SER A 365 -33.40 -29.53 -35.74
CA SER A 365 -33.17 -28.82 -34.48
C SER A 365 -32.28 -27.58 -34.65
N ARG A 366 -31.42 -27.54 -35.68
CA ARG A 366 -30.58 -26.37 -36.00
C ARG A 366 -31.39 -25.16 -36.44
N ARG A 367 -32.61 -25.35 -36.98
CA ARG A 367 -33.54 -24.26 -37.32
C ARG A 367 -34.32 -23.72 -36.13
N TYR A 368 -34.26 -24.42 -34.99
CA TYR A 368 -35.03 -24.10 -33.79
C TYR A 368 -34.15 -23.84 -32.56
N VAL A 369 -32.83 -23.62 -32.74
CA VAL A 369 -31.87 -23.40 -31.63
C VAL A 369 -32.33 -22.30 -30.66
N TYR A 370 -32.84 -21.18 -31.19
CA TYR A 370 -33.38 -20.09 -30.38
C TYR A 370 -34.58 -20.52 -29.53
N HIS A 371 -35.49 -21.33 -30.08
CA HIS A 371 -36.66 -21.82 -29.35
C HIS A 371 -36.29 -22.88 -28.33
N ILE A 372 -35.42 -23.82 -28.69
CA ILE A 372 -34.94 -24.87 -27.79
C ILE A 372 -34.25 -24.24 -26.58
N TYR A 373 -33.35 -23.28 -26.80
CA TYR A 373 -32.58 -22.64 -25.74
C TYR A 373 -33.39 -21.62 -24.92
N THR A 374 -34.11 -20.68 -25.56
CA THR A 374 -34.81 -19.60 -24.84
C THR A 374 -36.27 -19.89 -24.46
N GLY A 375 -36.89 -20.91 -25.07
CA GLY A 375 -38.35 -21.14 -25.00
C GLY A 375 -39.20 -20.16 -25.82
N LYS A 376 -38.60 -19.16 -26.50
CA LYS A 376 -39.29 -18.11 -27.27
C LYS A 376 -39.22 -18.37 -28.78
N GLY A 377 -39.93 -17.58 -29.57
CA GLY A 377 -39.92 -17.69 -31.04
C GLY A 377 -40.75 -18.85 -31.59
N ALA A 378 -40.48 -19.26 -32.83
CA ALA A 378 -41.30 -20.23 -33.55
C ALA A 378 -41.15 -21.65 -32.98
N THR A 379 -42.27 -22.30 -32.68
CA THR A 379 -42.31 -23.71 -32.25
C THR A 379 -42.15 -24.67 -33.44
N PRO A 380 -41.52 -25.84 -33.24
CA PRO A 380 -41.66 -26.97 -34.14
C PRO A 380 -43.14 -27.33 -34.33
N LYS A 381 -43.54 -27.60 -35.58
CA LYS A 381 -44.92 -28.02 -35.91
C LYS A 381 -44.86 -29.34 -36.65
N THR A 382 -45.72 -30.29 -36.26
CA THR A 382 -45.91 -31.53 -37.03
C THR A 382 -46.21 -31.21 -38.49
N PRO A 383 -45.58 -31.92 -39.46
CA PRO A 383 -45.88 -31.74 -40.87
C PRO A 383 -47.38 -31.94 -41.11
N LYS A 384 -48.07 -30.91 -41.63
CA LYS A 384 -49.45 -31.09 -42.10
C LYS A 384 -49.42 -32.08 -43.25
N THR A 385 -50.00 -33.26 -43.05
CA THR A 385 -50.20 -34.27 -44.08
C THR A 385 -51.00 -33.64 -45.22
N LYS A 386 -50.32 -33.24 -46.30
CA LYS A 386 -50.97 -32.82 -47.53
C LYS A 386 -51.59 -34.06 -48.15
N ASN A 387 -52.87 -34.30 -47.85
CA ASN A 387 -53.70 -35.20 -48.62
C ASN A 387 -53.69 -34.73 -50.08
N ARG A 388 -52.80 -35.30 -50.90
CA ARG A 388 -52.89 -35.25 -52.36
C ARG A 388 -54.20 -35.93 -52.74
N ARG A 389 -55.28 -35.16 -52.89
CA ARG A 389 -56.43 -35.58 -53.68
C ARG A 389 -55.97 -35.67 -55.13
N SER A 390 -55.67 -36.88 -55.57
CA SER A 390 -55.61 -37.20 -57.00
C SER A 390 -57.01 -37.02 -57.59
N LYS A 391 -57.13 -36.12 -58.56
CA LYS A 391 -58.13 -36.11 -59.62
C LYS A 391 -57.49 -35.45 -60.84
#